data_AF-M6EGY1-F1
#
_entry.id   AF-M6EGY1-F1
#
_cell.length_a   1.000
_cell.length_b   1.000
_cell.length_c   1.000
_cell.angle_alpha   90.00
_cell.angle_beta   90.00
_cell.angle_gamma   90.00
#
_symmetry.space_group_name_H-M   'P 1'
#
loop_
_entity.id
_entity.type
_entity.pdbx_description
1 polymer ?
#
loop_
_entity_poly.entity_id
_entity_poly.type
_entity_poly.pdbx_seq_one_letter_code
_entity_poly.pdbx_strand_id
1 'polypeptide(L)' 'MDAFEPIETAEQRWINHCEDFLRRGKIPSRWSELPDWIKTERIRMYYIELKKRIESNESANQHNKKI' A
#
# COMPACT_ATOMS: atom_id res chain seq x y z
N MET A 1 32.54 0.78 -1.14
CA MET A 1 31.61 -0.36 -1.21
C MET A 1 30.23 0.25 -1.27
N ASP A 2 29.71 0.44 -2.48
CA ASP A 2 28.34 0.93 -2.70
C ASP A 2 27.37 -0.11 -2.17
N ALA A 3 26.90 0.11 -0.93
CA ALA A 3 25.86 -0.67 -0.30
C ALA A 3 24.53 -0.36 -1.00
N PHE A 4 24.33 -0.96 -2.18
CA PHE A 4 23.02 -1.01 -2.81
C PHE A 4 22.12 -1.78 -1.86
N GLU A 5 21.28 -1.08 -1.09
CA GLU A 5 20.26 -1.77 -0.31
C GLU A 5 19.46 -2.66 -1.27
N PRO A 6 19.32 -3.96 -0.98
CA PRO A 6 18.58 -4.84 -1.87
C PRO A 6 17.16 -4.32 -1.98
N ILE A 7 16.64 -4.26 -3.21
CA ILE A 7 15.29 -3.79 -3.53
C ILE A 7 14.25 -4.43 -2.59
N GLU A 8 14.44 -5.70 -2.23
CA GLU A 8 13.59 -6.44 -1.28
C GLU A 8 13.42 -5.75 0.08
N THR A 9 14.49 -5.12 0.60
CA THR A 9 14.44 -4.38 1.87
C THR A 9 13.64 -3.10 1.71
N ALA A 10 13.78 -2.41 0.57
CA ALA A 10 13.01 -1.22 0.29
C ALA A 10 11.52 -1.53 0.07
N GLU A 11 11.21 -2.63 -0.64
CA GLU A 11 9.84 -3.13 -0.81
C GLU A 11 9.18 -3.43 0.54
N GLN A 12 9.85 -4.16 1.43
CA GLN A 12 9.32 -4.46 2.76
C GLN A 12 9.10 -3.20 3.59
N ARG A 13 10.04 -2.25 3.58
CA ARG A 13 9.86 -0.96 4.25
C ARG A 13 8.65 -0.21 3.71
N TRP A 14 8.44 -0.25 2.39
CA TRP A 14 7.29 0.38 1.76
C TRP A 14 5.96 -0.28 2.15
N ILE A 15 5.90 -1.60 2.18
CA ILE A 15 4.71 -2.35 2.62
C ILE A 15 4.41 -2.03 4.08
N ASN A 16 5.40 -2.09 4.96
CA ASN A 16 5.23 -1.75 6.38
C ASN A 16 4.74 -0.31 6.57
N HIS A 17 5.26 0.63 5.77
CA HIS A 17 4.79 2.01 5.77
C HIS A 17 3.31 2.11 5.36
N CYS A 18 2.90 1.42 4.29
CA CYS A 18 1.50 1.40 3.87
C CYS A 18 0.57 0.81 4.94
N GLU A 19 0.97 -0.30 5.56
CA GLU A 19 0.19 -0.94 6.64
C GLU A 19 0.06 -0.02 7.86
N ASP A 20 1.11 0.71 8.27
CA ASP A 20 1.03 1.67 9.38
C ASP A 20 0.06 2.82 9.05
N PHE A 21 0.04 3.30 7.80
CA PHE A 21 -0.93 4.29 7.34
C PHE A 21 -2.36 3.77 7.45
N LEU A 22 -2.62 2.56 6.95
CA LEU A 22 -3.93 1.92 7.07
C LEU A 22 -4.34 1.75 8.53
N ARG A 23 -3.42 1.35 9.41
CA ARG A 23 -3.66 1.21 10.85
C ARG A 23 -4.05 2.53 11.51
N ARG A 24 -3.53 3.65 11.00
CA ARG A 24 -3.90 5.01 11.43
C ARG A 24 -5.16 5.55 10.75
N GLY A 25 -5.84 4.75 9.92
CA GLY A 25 -7.00 5.19 9.14
C GLY A 25 -6.65 6.15 8.01
N LYS A 26 -5.38 6.20 7.60
CA LYS A 26 -4.90 7.01 6.47
C LYS A 26 -4.78 6.14 5.23
N ILE A 27 -5.01 6.76 4.08
CA ILE A 27 -4.84 6.10 2.79
C ILE A 27 -3.37 6.33 2.35
N PRO A 28 -2.59 5.27 2.09
CA PRO A 28 -1.23 5.43 1.57
C PRO A 28 -1.22 6.07 0.19
N SER A 29 -0.06 6.63 -0.22
CA SER A 29 0.11 7.34 -1.49
C SER A 29 -0.28 6.49 -2.71
N ARG A 30 -0.71 7.13 -3.80
CA ARG A 30 -1.15 6.41 -4.99
C ARG A 30 0.03 5.76 -5.70
N TRP A 31 -0.23 4.64 -6.40
CA TRP A 31 0.77 3.95 -7.24
C TRP A 31 1.50 4.89 -8.21
N SER A 32 0.76 5.82 -8.82
CA SER A 32 1.31 6.80 -9.77
C SER A 32 2.31 7.78 -9.15
N GLU A 33 2.23 8.00 -7.83
CA GLU A 33 3.11 8.92 -7.09
C GLU A 33 4.38 8.22 -6.57
N LEU A 34 4.44 6.89 -6.70
CA LEU A 34 5.63 6.14 -6.34
C LEU A 34 6.76 6.44 -7.32
N PRO A 35 8.01 6.46 -6.85
CA PRO A 35 9.16 6.52 -7.73
C PRO A 35 9.36 5.19 -8.47
N ASP A 36 9.84 5.22 -9.71
CA ASP A 36 9.91 4.03 -10.57
C ASP A 36 10.81 2.90 -10.05
N TRP A 37 11.81 3.23 -9.22
CA TRP A 37 12.70 2.25 -8.60
C TRP A 37 12.00 1.32 -7.59
N ILE A 38 10.84 1.72 -7.04
CA ILE A 38 10.03 0.88 -6.14
C ILE A 38 8.79 0.28 -6.82
N LYS A 39 8.53 0.62 -8.09
CA LYS A 39 7.41 0.08 -8.88
C LYS A 39 7.72 -1.33 -9.39
N THR A 40 8.12 -2.20 -8.49
CA THR A 40 8.37 -3.61 -8.76
C THR A 40 7.05 -4.37 -8.90
N GLU A 41 7.11 -5.56 -9.49
CA GLU A 41 5.95 -6.43 -9.64
C GLU A 41 5.32 -6.80 -8.28
N ARG A 42 6.14 -6.99 -7.24
CA ARG A 42 5.71 -7.31 -5.88
C ARG A 42 4.90 -6.18 -5.25
N ILE A 43 5.39 -4.93 -5.34
CA ILE A 43 4.67 -3.75 -4.84
C ILE A 43 3.39 -3.54 -5.66
N ARG A 44 3.42 -3.83 -6.96
CA ARG A 44 2.22 -3.75 -7.82
C ARG A 44 1.13 -4.72 -7.36
N MET A 45 1.49 -5.97 -7.10
CA MET A 45 0.56 -6.97 -6.56
C MET A 45 0.00 -6.53 -5.20
N TYR A 46 0.85 -6.03 -4.31
CA TYR A 46 0.42 -5.48 -3.02
C TYR A 46 -0.60 -4.35 -3.18
N TYR A 47 -0.38 -3.39 -4.09
CA TYR A 47 -1.32 -2.30 -4.34
C TYR A 47 -2.67 -2.76 -4.90
N ILE A 48 -2.69 -3.82 -5.72
CA ILE A 48 -3.92 -4.41 -6.22
C ILE A 48 -4.73 -5.02 -5.07
N GLU A 49 -4.09 -5.77 -4.18
CA GLU A 49 -4.74 -6.32 -2.99
C GLU A 49 -5.20 -5.23 -2.02
N LEU A 50 -4.36 -4.22 -1.80
CA LEU A 50 -4.66 -3.06 -0.98
C LEU A 50 -5.92 -2.34 -1.48
N LYS A 51 -6.02 -2.11 -2.79
CA LYS A 51 -7.19 -1.47 -3.40
C LYS A 51 -8.46 -2.31 -3.16
N LYS A 52 -8.38 -3.63 -3.35
CA LYS A 52 -9.48 -4.56 -3.05
C LYS A 52 -9.91 -4.49 -1.58
N ARG A 53 -8.95 -4.41 -0.64
CA ARG A 53 -9.23 -4.28 0.80
C ARG A 53 -9.92 -2.95 1.11
N ILE A 54 -9.44 -1.85 0.55
CA ILE A 54 -10.04 -0.51 0.74
C ILE A 54 -11.47 -0.50 0.17
N GLU A 55 -11.68 -0.99 -1.05
CA GLU A 55 -13.02 -1.08 -1.67
C GLU A 55 -13.96 -1.97 -0.84
N SER A 56 -13.47 -3.10 -0.33
CA SER A 56 -14.26 -3.99 0.54
C SER A 56 -14.60 -3.33 1.89
N ASN A 57 -13.70 -2.53 2.45
CA ASN A 57 -13.90 -1.85 3.74
C ASN A 57 -14.80 -0.60 3.61
N GLU A 58 -14.67 0.15 2.52
CA GLU A 58 -15.59 1.24 2.16
C GLU A 58 -17.02 0.73 1.95
N SER A 59 -17.17 -0.41 1.27
CA SER A 59 -18.48 -1.06 1.09
C SER A 59 -19.13 -1.44 2.43
N ALA A 60 -18.33 -1.90 3.39
CA ALA A 60 -18.80 -2.21 4.75
C ALA A 60 -19.17 -0.94 5.54
N ASN A 61 -18.40 0.15 5.38
CA ASN A 61 -18.64 1.40 6.08
C ASN A 61 -19.88 2.17 5.54
N GLN A 62 -20.19 2.02 4.25
CA GLN A 62 -21.42 2.58 3.66
C GLN A 62 -22.70 1.85 4.10
N HIS A 63 -22.63 0.55 4.43
CA HIS A 63 -23.77 -0.20 4.94
C HIS A 63 -24.22 0.28 6.34
N ASN A 64 -23.28 0.68 7.18
CA ASN A 64 -23.56 1.13 8.56
C ASN A 64 -24.07 2.57 8.67
N LYS A 65 -24.09 3.35 7.58
CA LYS A 65 -24.57 4.75 7.58
C LYS A 65 -26.04 4.89 7.16
N LYS A 66 -26.72 3.77 6.92
CA LYS A 66 -28.09 3.70 6.39
C LYS A 66 -29.06 2.89 7.29
N ILE A 67 -28.68 2.60 8.53
CA ILE A 67 -29.57 2.02 9.56
C ILE A 67 -30.01 3.12 10.50
#